data_AF-A0A091ISJ6-F1
#
_entry.id   AF-A0A091ISJ6-F1
#
_cell.length_a   1.000
_cell.length_b   1.000
_cell.length_c   1.000
_cell.angle_alpha   90.00
_cell.angle_beta   90.00
_cell.angle_gamma   90.00
#
_symmetry.space_group_name_H-M   'P 1'
#
loop_
_entity.id
_entity.type
_entity.pdbx_description
1 polymer ?
#
loop_
_entity_poly.entity_id
_entity_poly.type
_entity_poly.pdbx_seq_one_letter_code
_entity_poly.pdbx_strand_id
1 'polypeptide(L)'
;RDKYRYFACLLRDRFDKNKDVKDMVKATELLKAGEEEFWANQHPQPYIFPDSPGGTSYERYECYKIPEWCLDYWHPSEKAMYPDYFAKREQWKKLQRESWDKEIKQLEEETPADGPRTEALPPARKEGHLPPLWWQYVTRPREIPM
;
A
#
# COMPACT_ATOMS: atom_id res chain seq x y z
N ARG A 1 -13.18 14.42 25.04
CA ARG A 1 -11.77 13.98 24.91
C ARG A 1 -11.24 13.40 26.22
N ASP A 2 -11.47 14.04 27.36
CA ASP A 2 -10.92 13.63 28.65
C ASP A 2 -11.46 12.30 29.17
N LYS A 3 -12.79 12.08 29.06
CA LYS A 3 -13.41 10.79 29.38
C LYS A 3 -12.83 9.64 28.55
N TYR A 4 -12.63 9.86 27.25
CA TYR A 4 -11.95 8.88 26.38
C TYR A 4 -10.54 8.58 26.88
N ARG A 5 -9.75 9.61 27.20
CA ARG A 5 -8.37 9.43 27.67
C ARG A 5 -8.31 8.60 28.95
N TYR A 6 -9.21 8.86 29.91
CA TYR A 6 -9.33 8.08 31.13
C TYR A 6 -9.56 6.59 30.85
N PHE A 7 -10.61 6.24 30.09
CA PHE A 7 -10.93 4.84 29.79
C PHE A 7 -9.90 4.17 28.88
N ALA A 8 -9.26 4.90 27.97
CA ALA A 8 -8.17 4.37 27.15
C ALA A 8 -6.97 3.95 28.01
N CYS A 9 -6.63 4.71 29.06
CA CYS A 9 -5.59 4.34 30.00
C CYS A 9 -5.97 3.09 30.82
N LEU A 10 -7.22 2.99 31.29
CA LEU A 10 -7.70 1.80 31.99
C LEU A 10 -7.70 0.55 31.09
N LEU A 11 -8.10 0.70 29.82
CA LEU A 11 -8.06 -0.40 28.86
C LEU A 11 -6.62 -0.85 28.60
N ARG A 12 -5.68 0.09 28.44
CA ARG A 12 -4.26 -0.24 28.27
C ARG A 12 -3.69 -1.01 29.47
N ASP A 13 -4.04 -0.61 30.70
CA ASP A 13 -3.66 -1.33 31.91
C ASP A 13 -4.14 -2.80 31.92
N ARG A 14 -5.36 -3.06 31.41
CA ARG A 14 -5.87 -4.45 31.25
C ARG A 14 -4.99 -5.29 30.32
N PHE A 15 -4.53 -4.71 29.21
CA PHE A 15 -3.59 -5.37 28.30
C PHE A 15 -2.21 -5.55 28.97
N ASP A 16 -1.69 -4.53 29.63
CA ASP A 16 -0.35 -4.58 30.25
C ASP A 16 -0.27 -5.63 31.37
N LYS A 17 -1.37 -5.91 32.10
CA LYS A 17 -1.46 -6.98 33.10
C LYS A 17 -1.25 -8.39 32.53
N ASN A 18 -1.53 -8.61 31.25
CA ASN A 18 -1.44 -9.93 30.60
C ASN A 18 -0.31 -10.01 29.56
N LYS A 19 0.53 -8.97 29.43
CA LYS A 19 1.60 -8.93 28.42
C LYS A 19 2.68 -10.00 28.61
N ASP A 20 2.89 -10.46 29.85
CA ASP A 20 3.97 -11.40 30.23
C ASP A 20 3.47 -12.86 30.34
N VAL A 21 2.28 -13.18 29.80
CA VAL A 21 1.76 -14.56 29.74
C VAL A 21 2.60 -15.38 28.76
N LYS A 22 3.27 -16.42 29.29
CA LYS A 22 4.15 -17.30 28.49
C LYS A 22 3.42 -18.47 27.83
N ASP A 23 2.27 -18.85 28.35
CA ASP A 23 1.45 -19.94 27.83
C ASP A 23 0.62 -19.44 26.64
N MET A 24 0.94 -19.95 25.45
CA MET A 24 0.28 -19.55 24.21
C MET A 24 -1.17 -20.02 24.10
N VAL A 25 -1.54 -21.13 24.75
CA VAL A 25 -2.93 -21.59 24.79
C VAL A 25 -3.75 -20.58 25.59
N LYS A 26 -3.27 -20.26 26.79
CA LYS A 26 -3.88 -19.23 27.64
C LYS A 26 -3.94 -17.86 26.96
N ALA A 27 -2.88 -17.45 26.24
CA ALA A 27 -2.88 -16.19 25.50
C ALA A 27 -3.96 -16.17 24.40
N THR A 28 -4.16 -17.29 23.70
CA THR A 28 -5.20 -17.42 22.66
C THR A 28 -6.61 -17.41 23.26
N GLU A 29 -6.81 -18.07 24.40
CA GLU A 29 -8.09 -18.02 25.14
C GLU A 29 -8.43 -16.59 25.59
N LEU A 30 -7.43 -15.86 26.11
CA LEU A 30 -7.59 -14.46 26.49
C LEU A 30 -7.89 -13.57 25.28
N LEU A 31 -7.26 -13.82 24.14
CA LEU A 31 -7.55 -13.10 22.90
C LEU A 31 -9.00 -13.33 22.46
N LYS A 32 -9.44 -14.60 22.42
CA LYS A 32 -10.81 -14.95 22.05
C LYS A 32 -11.84 -14.28 22.98
N ALA A 33 -11.61 -14.34 24.29
CA ALA A 33 -12.49 -13.68 25.26
C ALA A 33 -12.52 -12.15 25.07
N GLY A 34 -11.37 -11.55 24.72
CA GLY A 34 -11.27 -10.12 24.40
C GLY A 34 -12.01 -9.74 23.10
N GLU A 35 -11.95 -10.58 22.07
CA GLU A 35 -12.70 -10.39 20.83
C GLU A 35 -14.21 -10.51 21.04
N GLU A 36 -14.67 -11.47 21.86
CA GLU A 36 -16.08 -11.63 22.23
C GLU A 36 -16.58 -10.40 23.02
N GLU A 37 -15.79 -9.91 23.99
CA GLU A 37 -16.10 -8.68 24.73
C GLU A 37 -16.15 -7.47 23.80
N PHE A 38 -15.19 -7.34 22.87
CA PHE A 38 -15.18 -6.26 21.89
C PHE A 38 -16.42 -6.32 21.00
N TRP A 39 -16.75 -7.50 20.46
CA TRP A 39 -17.90 -7.68 19.57
C TRP A 39 -19.23 -7.32 20.24
N ALA A 40 -19.42 -7.71 21.51
CA ALA A 40 -20.62 -7.39 22.27
C ALA A 40 -20.77 -5.90 22.60
N ASN A 41 -19.64 -5.17 22.70
CA ASN A 41 -19.61 -3.77 23.15
C ASN A 41 -19.22 -2.76 22.05
N GLN A 42 -19.00 -3.21 20.81
CA GLN A 42 -18.64 -2.32 19.72
C GLN A 42 -19.78 -1.33 19.42
N HIS A 43 -19.41 -0.09 19.09
CA HIS A 43 -20.40 0.92 18.73
C HIS A 43 -20.97 0.63 17.33
N PRO A 44 -22.29 0.66 17.10
CA PRO A 44 -22.89 0.35 15.79
C PRO A 44 -22.40 1.24 14.64
N GLN A 45 -22.02 2.47 14.96
CA GLN A 45 -21.46 3.43 14.00
C GLN A 45 -20.10 3.92 14.52
N PRO A 46 -19.01 3.18 14.28
CA PRO A 46 -17.68 3.62 14.69
C PRO A 46 -17.28 4.90 13.94
N TYR A 47 -16.37 5.68 14.53
CA TYR A 47 -15.74 6.77 13.80
C TYR A 47 -14.79 6.19 12.75
N ILE A 48 -15.06 6.48 11.48
CA ILE A 48 -14.23 6.10 10.34
C ILE A 48 -13.63 7.36 9.75
N PHE A 49 -12.32 7.37 9.52
CA PHE A 49 -11.67 8.51 8.87
C PHE A 49 -12.22 8.70 7.45
N PRO A 50 -12.36 9.95 6.96
CA PRO A 50 -13.01 10.21 5.69
C PRO A 50 -12.46 9.40 4.51
N ASP A 51 -11.13 9.23 4.44
CA ASP A 51 -10.43 8.58 3.33
C ASP A 51 -10.19 7.08 3.55
N SER A 52 -10.54 6.54 4.72
CA SER A 52 -10.48 5.09 4.97
C SER A 52 -11.66 4.36 4.31
N PRO A 53 -11.55 3.05 4.01
CA PRO A 53 -12.68 2.27 3.53
C PRO A 53 -13.91 2.41 4.46
N GLY A 54 -15.08 2.71 3.87
CA GLY A 54 -16.32 3.00 4.60
C GLY A 54 -16.44 4.45 5.11
N GLY A 55 -15.43 5.29 4.87
CA GLY A 55 -15.45 6.72 5.15
C GLY A 55 -16.24 7.53 4.13
N THR A 56 -16.57 8.78 4.47
CA THR A 56 -17.43 9.66 3.66
C THR A 56 -16.76 10.23 2.40
N SER A 57 -15.44 10.12 2.27
CA SER A 57 -14.67 10.54 1.09
C SER A 57 -13.82 9.40 0.52
N TYR A 58 -14.08 8.16 0.92
CA TYR A 58 -13.44 7.00 0.33
C TYR A 58 -13.66 6.99 -1.18
N GLU A 59 -12.56 6.83 -1.94
CA GLU A 59 -12.54 6.85 -3.42
C GLU A 59 -13.11 8.12 -4.08
N ARG A 60 -13.34 9.21 -3.32
CA ARG A 60 -13.88 10.48 -3.85
C ARG A 60 -13.10 11.01 -5.05
N TYR A 61 -11.78 10.80 -5.04
CA TYR A 61 -10.88 11.29 -6.08
C TYR A 61 -10.47 10.24 -7.10
N GLU A 62 -10.97 9.00 -7.00
CA GLU A 62 -10.56 7.90 -7.87
C GLU A 62 -10.91 8.17 -9.35
N CYS A 63 -12.03 8.85 -9.61
CA CYS A 63 -12.43 9.24 -10.96
C CYS A 63 -11.45 10.20 -11.66
N TYR A 64 -10.55 10.85 -10.92
CA TYR A 64 -9.51 11.73 -11.46
C TYR A 64 -8.15 11.06 -11.59
N LYS A 65 -8.00 9.83 -11.08
CA LYS A 65 -6.74 9.06 -11.12
C LYS A 65 -6.56 8.39 -12.48
N ILE A 66 -6.33 9.20 -13.51
CA ILE A 66 -6.06 8.72 -14.87
C ILE A 66 -4.68 8.04 -14.89
N PRO A 67 -4.57 6.80 -15.39
CA PRO A 67 -3.29 6.14 -15.46
C PRO A 67 -2.38 6.84 -16.48
N GLU A 68 -1.10 6.92 -16.14
CA GLU A 68 -0.11 7.71 -16.87
C GLU A 68 0.01 7.32 -18.36
N TRP A 69 -0.19 6.04 -18.69
CA TRP A 69 -0.11 5.54 -20.06
C TRP A 69 -1.17 6.13 -20.99
N CYS A 70 -2.30 6.66 -20.46
CA CYS A 70 -3.30 7.35 -21.26
C CYS A 70 -2.74 8.60 -21.97
N LEU A 71 -1.68 9.21 -21.42
CA LEU A 71 -1.02 10.38 -22.02
C LEU A 71 -0.36 10.07 -23.36
N ASP A 72 -0.10 8.80 -23.65
CA ASP A 72 0.48 8.39 -24.93
C ASP A 72 -0.52 8.53 -26.09
N TYR A 73 -1.83 8.57 -25.80
CA TYR A 73 -2.90 8.69 -26.81
C TYR A 73 -3.26 10.13 -27.18
N TRP A 74 -2.66 11.14 -26.54
CA TRP A 74 -2.91 12.55 -26.88
C TRP A 74 -2.49 12.87 -28.32
N HIS A 75 -3.22 13.78 -28.98
CA HIS A 75 -2.87 14.22 -30.31
C HIS A 75 -1.52 14.99 -30.29
N PRO A 76 -0.66 14.89 -31.32
CA PRO A 76 0.64 15.58 -31.32
C PRO A 76 0.56 17.09 -31.07
N SER A 77 -0.51 17.76 -31.49
CA SER A 77 -0.70 19.20 -31.20
C SER A 77 -0.91 19.48 -29.71
N GLU A 78 -1.55 18.57 -28.98
CA GLU A 78 -1.76 18.67 -27.53
C GLU A 78 -0.47 18.36 -26.78
N LYS A 79 0.30 17.38 -27.24
CA LYS A 79 1.63 17.07 -26.69
C LYS A 79 2.61 18.23 -26.89
N ALA A 80 2.54 18.92 -28.03
CA ALA A 80 3.35 20.09 -28.32
C ALA A 80 3.13 21.26 -27.36
N MET A 81 2.03 21.27 -26.61
CA MET A 81 1.79 22.24 -25.53
C MET A 81 2.73 22.05 -24.33
N TYR A 82 3.23 20.82 -24.09
CA TYR A 82 4.08 20.48 -22.94
C TYR A 82 5.39 19.79 -23.35
N PRO A 83 6.24 20.47 -24.15
CA PRO A 83 7.39 19.84 -24.79
C PRO A 83 8.40 19.26 -23.77
N ASP A 84 8.69 19.99 -22.70
CA ASP A 84 9.66 19.57 -21.67
C ASP A 84 9.17 18.35 -20.88
N TYR A 85 7.87 18.27 -20.60
CA TYR A 85 7.30 17.15 -19.87
C TYR A 85 7.36 15.87 -20.71
N PHE A 86 6.92 15.93 -21.97
CA PHE A 86 6.98 14.77 -22.86
C PHE A 86 8.43 14.36 -23.18
N ALA A 87 9.36 15.30 -23.31
CA ALA A 87 10.79 14.99 -23.46
C ALA A 87 11.35 14.23 -22.24
N LYS A 88 11.00 14.65 -21.01
CA LYS A 88 11.39 13.93 -19.79
C LYS A 88 10.72 12.56 -19.68
N ARG A 89 9.44 12.46 -20.05
CA ARG A 89 8.69 11.19 -20.04
C ARG A 89 9.35 10.12 -20.93
N GLU A 90 9.87 10.49 -22.09
CA GLU A 90 10.57 9.54 -22.96
C GLU A 90 11.84 8.98 -22.31
N GLN A 91 12.52 9.73 -21.43
CA GLN A 91 13.64 9.21 -20.64
C GLN A 91 13.20 8.11 -19.66
N TRP A 92 12.06 8.29 -19.00
CA TRP A 92 11.47 7.29 -18.11
C TRP A 92 11.02 6.02 -18.86
N LYS A 93 10.38 6.19 -20.02
CA LYS A 93 9.97 5.06 -20.88
C LYS A 93 11.17 4.30 -21.46
N LYS A 94 12.28 5.00 -21.73
CA LYS A 94 13.55 4.36 -22.10
C LYS A 94 14.08 3.54 -20.93
N LEU A 95 14.14 4.13 -19.73
CA LEU A 95 14.60 3.45 -18.53
C LEU A 95 13.79 2.18 -18.22
N GLN A 96 12.46 2.25 -18.31
CA GLN A 96 11.56 1.10 -18.12
C GLN A 96 11.85 -0.03 -19.11
N ARG A 97 12.05 0.29 -20.40
CA ARG A 97 12.37 -0.72 -21.43
C ARG A 97 13.74 -1.35 -21.21
N GLU A 98 14.74 -0.56 -20.80
CA GLU A 98 16.10 -1.05 -20.53
C GLU A 98 16.22 -1.87 -19.24
N SER A 99 15.33 -1.63 -18.27
CA SER A 99 15.31 -2.37 -17.00
C SER A 99 14.55 -3.69 -17.10
N TRP A 100 13.52 -3.79 -17.94
CA TRP A 100 12.61 -4.95 -18.02
C TRP A 100 13.32 -6.30 -18.09
N ASP A 101 14.22 -6.51 -19.05
CA ASP A 101 14.90 -7.81 -19.22
C ASP A 101 15.77 -8.16 -18.00
N LYS A 102 16.35 -7.16 -17.34
CA LYS A 102 17.16 -7.34 -16.12
C LYS A 102 16.28 -7.72 -14.92
N GLU A 103 15.11 -7.11 -14.82
CA GLU A 103 14.12 -7.39 -13.78
C GLU A 103 13.59 -8.82 -13.90
N ILE A 104 13.17 -9.22 -15.10
CA ILE A 104 12.65 -10.56 -15.37
C ILE A 104 13.72 -11.62 -15.09
N LYS A 105 14.94 -11.39 -15.57
CA LYS A 105 16.05 -12.31 -15.28
C LYS A 105 16.32 -12.45 -13.79
N GLN A 106 16.28 -11.35 -13.03
CA GLN A 106 16.45 -11.43 -11.58
C GLN A 106 15.31 -12.22 -10.92
N LEU A 107 14.06 -12.05 -11.38
CA LEU A 107 12.93 -12.82 -10.88
C LEU A 107 13.07 -14.31 -11.20
N GLU A 108 13.46 -14.67 -12.42
CA GLU A 108 13.70 -16.07 -12.80
C GLU A 108 14.85 -16.71 -11.99
N GLU A 109 15.90 -15.95 -11.69
CA GLU A 109 17.04 -16.41 -10.88
C GLU A 109 16.69 -16.59 -9.40
N GLU A 110 15.89 -15.68 -8.81
CA GLU A 110 15.56 -15.68 -7.38
C GLU A 110 14.27 -16.47 -7.05
N THR A 111 13.41 -16.75 -8.04
CA THR A 111 12.16 -17.50 -7.83
C THR A 111 12.45 -19.01 -7.74
N PRO A 112 11.97 -19.70 -6.69
CA PRO A 112 12.08 -21.16 -6.61
C PRO A 112 11.42 -21.86 -7.80
N ALA A 113 11.89 -23.06 -8.16
CA ALA A 113 11.35 -23.82 -9.29
C ALA A 113 9.84 -24.14 -9.17
N ASP A 114 9.34 -24.30 -7.93
CA ASP A 114 7.92 -24.52 -7.64
C ASP A 114 7.09 -23.22 -7.70
N GLY A 115 7.69 -22.10 -8.10
CA GLY A 115 7.09 -20.78 -8.11
C GLY A 115 7.35 -19.97 -6.81
N PRO A 116 6.86 -18.72 -6.76
CA PRO A 116 7.03 -17.86 -5.60
C PRO A 116 6.17 -18.36 -4.43
N ARG A 117 6.76 -18.42 -3.23
CA ARG A 117 6.04 -18.82 -2.00
C ARG A 117 5.26 -17.68 -1.35
N THR A 118 5.58 -16.44 -1.70
CA THR A 118 5.03 -15.20 -1.14
C THR A 118 4.97 -14.12 -2.22
N GLU A 119 4.15 -13.08 -2.00
CA GLU A 119 4.04 -11.92 -2.90
C GLU A 119 5.22 -10.93 -2.80
N ALA A 120 6.18 -11.16 -1.90
CA ALA A 120 7.32 -10.28 -1.70
C ALA A 120 8.25 -10.29 -2.93
N LEU A 121 8.41 -9.12 -3.56
CA LEU A 121 9.37 -8.92 -4.64
C LEU A 121 10.77 -8.63 -4.06
N PRO A 122 11.85 -9.17 -4.67
CA PRO A 122 13.19 -8.90 -4.20
C PRO A 122 13.61 -7.45 -4.52
N PRO A 123 14.50 -6.83 -3.73
CA PRO A 123 15.10 -5.54 -4.09
C PRO A 123 16.11 -5.71 -5.23
N ALA A 124 16.48 -4.62 -5.90
CA ALA A 124 17.58 -4.63 -6.86
C ALA A 124 18.90 -5.05 -6.17
N ARG A 125 19.62 -6.03 -6.74
CA ARG A 125 20.87 -6.56 -6.15
C ARG A 125 22.15 -5.91 -6.67
N LYS A 126 22.11 -5.31 -7.86
CA LYS A 126 23.28 -4.81 -8.59
C LYS A 126 23.16 -3.31 -8.79
N GLU A 127 24.30 -2.61 -8.79
CA GLU A 127 24.34 -1.19 -9.11
C GLU A 127 23.84 -0.95 -10.54
N GLY A 128 23.00 0.08 -10.72
CA GLY A 128 22.37 0.39 -12.00
C GLY A 128 21.18 -0.52 -12.39
N HIS A 129 20.80 -1.50 -11.55
CA HIS A 129 19.54 -2.22 -11.71
C HIS A 129 18.41 -1.51 -10.95
N LEU A 130 17.19 -1.62 -11.46
CA LEU A 130 15.98 -1.19 -10.77
C LEU A 130 15.28 -2.41 -10.14
N PRO A 131 14.51 -2.23 -9.06
CA PRO A 131 13.75 -3.32 -8.45
C PRO A 131 12.76 -3.91 -9.45
N PRO A 132 12.55 -5.23 -9.49
CA PRO A 132 11.56 -5.85 -10.38
C PRO A 132 10.15 -5.30 -10.20
N LEU A 133 9.44 -5.11 -11.31
CA LEU A 133 8.05 -4.66 -11.39
C LEU A 133 7.80 -3.27 -10.75
N TRP A 134 8.83 -2.42 -10.71
CA TRP A 134 8.77 -1.12 -10.05
C TRP A 134 7.79 -0.13 -10.69
N TRP A 135 7.54 -0.24 -12.01
CA TRP A 135 6.86 0.79 -12.81
C TRP A 135 5.53 1.23 -12.19
N GLN A 136 4.61 0.30 -11.98
CA GLN A 136 3.25 0.59 -11.50
C GLN A 136 3.23 1.26 -10.12
N TYR A 137 4.23 0.98 -9.27
CA TYR A 137 4.31 1.57 -7.93
C TYR A 137 4.86 2.99 -7.97
N VAL A 138 5.82 3.25 -8.87
CA VAL A 138 6.47 4.55 -9.01
C VAL A 138 5.62 5.52 -9.84
N THR A 139 4.92 5.02 -10.85
CA THR A 139 4.11 5.84 -11.76
C THR A 139 2.62 5.83 -11.44
N ARG A 140 2.24 5.32 -10.25
CA ARG A 140 0.87 5.36 -9.77
C ARG A 140 0.31 6.80 -9.81
N PRO A 141 -0.97 6.99 -10.15
CA PRO A 141 -1.62 8.28 -10.03
C PRO A 141 -1.47 8.84 -8.61
N ARG A 142 -1.41 10.17 -8.48
CA ARG A 142 -1.40 10.82 -7.16
C ARG A 142 -2.73 10.58 -6.46
N GLU A 143 -2.71 10.47 -5.14
CA GLU A 143 -3.94 10.27 -4.35
C GLU A 143 -4.91 11.44 -4.48
N ILE A 144 -4.36 12.65 -4.59
CA ILE A 144 -5.12 13.90 -4.76
C ILE A 144 -4.55 14.59 -6.02
N PRO A 145 -5.11 14.31 -7.21
CA PRO A 145 -4.70 14.97 -8.46
C PRO A 145 -5.19 16.42 -8.60
N MET A 146 -6.16 16.85 -7.76
CA MET A 146 -6.69 18.22 -7.72
C MET A 146 -5.87 19.17 -6.85
#